data_AF-A0A359EE02-F1
#
_entry.id   AF-A0A359EE02-F1
#
_cell.length_a   1.000
_cell.length_b   1.000
_cell.length_c   1.000
_cell.angle_alpha   90.00
_cell.angle_beta   90.00
_cell.angle_gamma   90.00
#
_symmetry.space_group_name_H-M   'P 1'
#
loop_
_entity.id
_entity.type
_entity.pdbx_description
1 polymer ?
#
loop_
_entity_poly.entity_id
_entity_poly.type
_entity_poly.pdbx_seq_one_letter_code
_entity_poly.pdbx_strand_id
1 'polypeptide(L)'
;MDEAYESIDWRTVFLVAGMLPLGTAMETTGTARYIADLMLKAIGSWGPMAALAGMYLLAAIITQPMSNAATMVLVVPIALDTALSLGANHLAFTLAVVIGAATSFLTPVGHKANVLVFGPGGYKFFDYARVGALLTVFLFIVTMIAIPIFFPLFP
;
A
#
# COMPACT_ATOMS: atom_id res chain seq x y z
N MET A 1 23.44 -31.59 -8.89
CA MET A 1 22.19 -31.50 -8.10
C MET A 1 22.40 -30.58 -6.91
N ASP A 2 23.51 -30.71 -6.17
CA ASP A 2 23.82 -29.83 -5.03
C ASP A 2 23.99 -28.35 -5.41
N GLU A 3 24.67 -28.05 -6.52
CA GLU A 3 24.82 -26.66 -7.02
C GLU A 3 23.47 -25.97 -7.34
N ALA A 4 22.48 -26.73 -7.81
CA ALA A 4 21.15 -26.19 -8.09
C ALA A 4 20.41 -25.81 -6.80
N TYR A 5 20.60 -26.56 -5.72
CA TYR A 5 20.01 -26.25 -4.41
C TYR A 5 20.77 -25.17 -3.65
N GLU A 6 22.09 -25.07 -3.83
CA GLU A 6 22.91 -23.96 -3.29
C GLU A 6 22.62 -22.63 -3.98
N SER A 7 22.23 -22.64 -5.27
CA SER A 7 21.83 -21.42 -5.98
C SER A 7 20.50 -20.83 -5.51
N ILE A 8 19.74 -21.55 -4.69
CA ILE A 8 18.48 -21.07 -4.12
C ILE A 8 18.75 -20.25 -2.86
N ASP A 9 18.33 -18.99 -2.87
CA ASP A 9 18.29 -18.18 -1.66
C ASP A 9 17.10 -18.58 -0.77
N TRP A 10 17.34 -19.59 0.08
CA TRP A 10 16.35 -20.10 1.02
C TRP A 10 15.84 -19.05 2.00
N ARG A 11 16.65 -18.05 2.37
CA ARG A 11 16.23 -16.96 3.25
C ARG A 11 15.13 -16.14 2.60
N THR A 12 15.28 -15.85 1.31
CA THR A 12 14.26 -15.17 0.51
C THR A 12 12.98 -15.99 0.42
N VAL A 13 13.11 -17.30 0.13
CA VAL A 13 11.95 -18.22 0.04
C VAL A 13 11.15 -18.24 1.35
N PHE A 14 11.82 -18.41 2.50
CA PHE A 14 11.14 -18.43 3.80
C PHE A 14 10.52 -17.08 4.17
N LEU A 15 11.17 -15.97 3.81
CA LEU A 15 10.63 -14.62 4.07
C LEU A 15 9.35 -14.36 3.26
N VAL A 16 9.32 -14.74 1.98
CA VAL A 16 8.13 -14.63 1.13
C VAL A 16 7.03 -15.56 1.63
N ALA A 17 7.38 -16.83 1.93
CA ALA A 17 6.43 -17.82 2.40
C ALA A 17 5.76 -17.44 3.73
N GLY A 18 6.48 -16.79 4.65
CA GLY A 18 5.93 -16.34 5.94
C GLY A 18 4.99 -15.13 5.83
N MET A 19 5.18 -14.28 4.82
CA MET A 19 4.40 -13.04 4.68
C MET A 19 3.08 -13.24 3.92
N LEU A 20 2.98 -14.24 3.06
CA LEU A 20 1.73 -14.58 2.37
C LEU A 20 0.58 -14.94 3.34
N PRO A 21 0.77 -15.81 4.36
CA PRO A 21 -0.23 -16.06 5.39
C PRO A 21 -0.61 -14.83 6.20
N LEU A 22 0.33 -13.91 6.44
CA LEU A 22 0.07 -12.67 7.18
C LEU A 22 -0.91 -11.78 6.42
N GLY A 23 -0.70 -11.59 5.11
CA GLY A 23 -1.63 -10.85 4.26
C GLY A 23 -3.03 -11.46 4.26
N THR A 24 -3.12 -12.78 4.10
CA THR A 24 -4.39 -13.53 4.17
C THR A 24 -5.05 -13.41 5.54
N ALA A 25 -4.28 -13.48 6.64
CA ALA A 25 -4.80 -13.31 7.98
C ALA A 25 -5.36 -11.89 8.19
N MET A 26 -4.67 -10.85 7.70
CA MET A 26 -5.15 -9.46 7.80
C MET A 26 -6.47 -9.24 7.06
N GLU A 27 -6.66 -9.91 5.92
CA GLU A 27 -7.90 -9.88 5.14
C GLU A 27 -9.02 -10.67 5.85
N THR A 28 -8.76 -11.93 6.17
CA THR A 28 -9.76 -12.85 6.76
C THR A 28 -10.21 -12.49 8.17
N THR A 29 -9.33 -11.90 8.98
CA THR A 29 -9.68 -11.43 10.33
C THR A 29 -10.41 -10.09 10.32
N GLY A 30 -10.47 -9.41 9.17
CA GLY A 30 -11.01 -8.04 9.07
C GLY A 30 -10.11 -6.97 9.68
N THR A 31 -8.89 -7.31 10.11
CA THR A 31 -7.94 -6.36 10.72
C THR A 31 -7.65 -5.17 9.80
N ALA A 32 -7.49 -5.42 8.50
CA ALA A 32 -7.26 -4.35 7.53
C ALA A 32 -8.43 -3.35 7.45
N ARG A 33 -9.68 -3.84 7.56
CA ARG A 33 -10.87 -2.99 7.61
C ARG A 33 -10.96 -2.20 8.92
N TYR A 34 -10.65 -2.85 10.04
CA TYR A 34 -10.61 -2.19 11.35
C TYR A 34 -9.60 -1.02 11.38
N ILE A 35 -8.40 -1.21 10.81
CA ILE A 35 -7.38 -0.14 10.72
C ILE A 35 -7.87 1.01 9.86
N ALA A 36 -8.52 0.71 8.73
CA ALA A 36 -9.09 1.73 7.85
C ALA A 36 -10.14 2.59 8.57
N ASP A 37 -11.08 1.94 9.29
CA ASP A 37 -12.11 2.63 10.07
C ASP A 37 -11.51 3.49 11.19
N LEU A 38 -10.44 3.01 11.85
CA LEU A 38 -9.74 3.75 12.88
C LEU A 38 -9.06 5.01 12.33
N MET A 39 -8.41 4.89 11.17
CA MET A 39 -7.79 6.04 10.50
C MET A 39 -8.81 7.09 10.08
N LEU A 40 -9.97 6.66 9.56
CA LEU A 40 -11.05 7.59 9.20
C LEU A 40 -11.58 8.35 10.40
N LYS A 41 -11.78 7.68 11.54
CA LYS A 41 -12.21 8.35 12.77
C LYS A 41 -11.18 9.37 13.26
N ALA A 42 -9.89 9.08 13.11
CA ALA A 42 -8.82 9.97 13.54
C ALA A 42 -8.64 11.19 12.62
N ILE A 43 -8.79 11.01 11.30
CA ILE A 43 -8.39 12.00 10.28
C ILE A 43 -9.58 12.71 9.65
N GLY A 44 -10.78 12.12 9.67
CA GLY A 44 -11.98 12.68 9.02
C GLY A 44 -12.38 14.07 9.52
N SER A 45 -12.02 14.44 10.76
CA SER A 45 -12.27 15.77 11.32
C SER A 45 -11.28 16.85 10.86
N TRP A 46 -10.16 16.47 10.23
CA TRP A 46 -9.10 17.38 9.78
C TRP A 46 -9.32 17.89 8.34
N GLY A 47 -10.44 17.50 7.73
CA GLY A 47 -10.88 17.95 6.42
C GLY A 47 -10.57 16.98 5.26
N PRO A 48 -11.09 17.26 4.06
CA PRO A 48 -11.04 16.33 2.92
C PRO A 48 -9.65 16.05 2.40
N MET A 49 -8.75 17.04 2.45
CA MET A 49 -7.36 16.85 2.04
C MET A 49 -6.61 15.91 3.00
N ALA A 50 -6.87 16.04 4.30
CA ALA A 50 -6.32 15.14 5.30
C ALA A 50 -6.86 13.71 5.11
N ALA A 51 -8.16 13.57 4.85
CA ALA A 51 -8.78 12.28 4.56
C ALA A 51 -8.20 11.64 3.28
N LEU A 52 -7.99 12.42 2.21
CA LEU A 52 -7.34 11.96 0.98
C LEU A 52 -5.92 11.43 1.25
N ALA A 53 -5.12 12.20 1.98
CA ALA A 53 -3.78 11.81 2.38
C ALA A 53 -3.78 10.56 3.26
N GLY A 54 -4.72 10.47 4.20
CA GLY A 54 -4.93 9.32 5.06
C GLY A 54 -5.25 8.06 4.27
N MET A 55 -6.14 8.14 3.28
CA MET A 55 -6.50 7.01 2.42
C MET A 55 -5.33 6.54 1.55
N TYR A 56 -4.54 7.46 1.00
CA TYR A 56 -3.32 7.10 0.28
C TYR A 56 -2.35 6.35 1.19
N LEU A 57 -2.05 6.90 2.38
CA LEU A 57 -1.06 6.32 3.31
C LEU A 57 -1.53 4.97 3.83
N LEU A 58 -2.81 4.84 4.13
CA LEU A 58 -3.44 3.58 4.51
C LEU A 58 -3.23 2.52 3.42
N ALA A 59 -3.52 2.85 2.16
CA ALA A 59 -3.31 1.93 1.04
C ALA A 59 -1.84 1.57 0.86
N ALA A 60 -0.93 2.55 0.95
CA ALA A 60 0.50 2.36 0.84
C ALA A 60 1.09 1.49 1.96
N ILE A 61 0.49 1.47 3.15
CA ILE A 61 0.92 0.63 4.27
C ILE A 61 0.30 -0.77 4.16
N ILE A 62 -1.01 -0.88 3.92
CA ILE A 62 -1.72 -2.17 3.83
C ILE A 62 -1.19 -3.01 2.66
N THR A 63 -0.77 -2.37 1.57
CA THR A 63 -0.23 -3.08 0.40
C THR A 63 1.17 -3.66 0.60
N GLN A 64 1.85 -3.42 1.73
CA GLN A 64 3.17 -4.00 1.97
C GLN A 64 3.10 -5.48 2.36
N PRO A 65 2.21 -5.92 3.28
CA PRO A 65 1.97 -7.34 3.56
C PRO A 65 0.93 -7.99 2.64
N MET A 66 0.10 -7.20 1.95
CA MET A 66 -0.94 -7.70 1.03
C MET A 66 -0.52 -7.51 -0.43
N SER A 67 -1.28 -8.08 -1.37
CA SER A 67 -1.11 -7.76 -2.79
C SER A 67 -1.81 -6.44 -3.14
N ASN A 68 -1.27 -5.67 -4.10
CA ASN A 68 -1.88 -4.43 -4.58
C ASN A 68 -3.36 -4.63 -4.94
N ALA A 69 -3.70 -5.75 -5.59
CA ALA A 69 -5.07 -6.10 -5.95
C ALA A 69 -5.97 -6.31 -4.73
N ALA A 70 -5.50 -7.07 -3.73
CA ALA A 70 -6.25 -7.30 -2.49
C ALA A 70 -6.46 -5.99 -1.70
N THR A 71 -5.43 -5.14 -1.64
CA THR A 71 -5.54 -3.83 -1.00
C THR A 71 -6.55 -2.93 -1.72
N MET A 72 -6.56 -2.90 -3.05
CA MET A 72 -7.56 -2.12 -3.80
C MET A 72 -8.99 -2.60 -3.52
N VAL A 73 -9.24 -3.91 -3.56
CA VAL A 73 -10.57 -4.48 -3.29
C VAL A 73 -11.06 -4.12 -1.89
N LEU A 74 -10.15 -4.09 -0.91
CA LEU A 74 -10.50 -3.77 0.48
C LEU A 74 -10.69 -2.28 0.72
N VAL A 75 -9.78 -1.44 0.22
CA VAL A 75 -9.67 -0.03 0.61
C VAL A 75 -10.48 0.90 -0.30
N VAL A 76 -10.70 0.55 -1.57
CA VAL A 76 -11.49 1.39 -2.50
C VAL A 76 -12.93 1.64 -2.03
N PRO A 77 -13.71 0.62 -1.58
CA PRO A 77 -15.05 0.85 -1.06
C PRO A 77 -15.06 1.84 0.10
N ILE A 78 -14.06 1.73 0.99
CA ILE A 78 -13.90 2.61 2.15
C ILE A 78 -13.60 4.05 1.70
N ALA A 79 -12.77 4.22 0.67
CA ALA A 79 -12.49 5.53 0.09
C ALA A 79 -13.73 6.18 -0.55
N LEU A 80 -14.54 5.38 -1.24
CA LEU A 80 -15.79 5.84 -1.85
C LEU A 80 -16.77 6.33 -0.78
N ASP A 81 -17.02 5.53 0.24
CA ASP A 81 -17.92 5.88 1.34
C ASP A 81 -17.42 7.13 2.10
N THR A 82 -16.10 7.26 2.27
CA THR A 82 -15.47 8.43 2.88
C THR A 82 -15.68 9.68 2.05
N ALA A 83 -15.44 9.62 0.74
CA ALA A 83 -15.62 10.76 -0.15
C ALA A 83 -17.08 11.22 -0.16
N LEU A 84 -18.03 10.28 -0.26
CA LEU A 84 -19.46 10.56 -0.22
C LEU A 84 -19.88 11.20 1.12
N SER A 85 -19.36 10.70 2.23
CA SER A 85 -19.64 11.25 3.57
C SER A 85 -19.11 12.68 3.76
N LEU A 86 -18.00 13.02 3.08
CA LEU A 86 -17.40 14.34 3.10
C LEU A 86 -17.96 15.29 2.02
N GLY A 87 -18.87 14.82 1.17
CA GLY A 87 -19.34 15.57 0.00
C GLY A 87 -18.24 15.86 -1.02
N ALA A 88 -17.15 15.09 -0.99
CA ALA A 88 -15.98 15.27 -1.84
C ALA A 88 -16.03 14.37 -3.09
N ASN A 89 -15.19 14.68 -4.07
CA ASN A 89 -15.09 13.92 -5.32
C ASN A 89 -14.58 12.49 -5.07
N HIS A 90 -15.46 11.50 -5.28
CA HIS A 90 -15.14 10.09 -5.09
C HIS A 90 -14.01 9.59 -5.99
N LEU A 91 -13.84 10.14 -7.20
CA LEU A 91 -12.75 9.75 -8.10
C LEU A 91 -11.38 10.12 -7.53
N ALA A 92 -11.27 11.28 -6.87
CA ALA A 92 -10.03 11.70 -6.23
C ALA A 92 -9.59 10.71 -5.15
N PHE A 93 -10.53 10.27 -4.30
CA PHE A 93 -10.27 9.30 -3.23
C PHE A 93 -9.95 7.90 -3.78
N THR A 94 -10.69 7.44 -4.79
CA THR A 94 -10.39 6.16 -5.45
C THR A 94 -8.99 6.18 -6.07
N LEU A 95 -8.61 7.25 -6.77
CA LEU A 95 -7.29 7.38 -7.37
C LEU A 95 -6.18 7.43 -6.31
N ALA A 96 -6.40 8.15 -5.20
CA ALA A 96 -5.44 8.18 -4.10
C ALA A 96 -5.17 6.76 -3.54
N VAL A 97 -6.22 5.95 -3.39
CA VAL A 97 -6.09 4.55 -2.95
C VAL A 97 -5.43 3.68 -4.00
N VAL A 98 -5.81 3.80 -5.28
CA VAL A 98 -5.22 2.99 -6.37
C VAL A 98 -3.72 3.27 -6.50
N ILE A 99 -3.32 4.55 -6.47
CA ILE A 99 -1.92 4.94 -6.53
C ILE A 99 -1.19 4.49 -5.25
N GLY A 100 -1.77 4.72 -4.07
CA GLY A 100 -1.21 4.28 -2.79
C GLY A 100 -0.97 2.76 -2.76
N ALA A 101 -1.95 1.96 -3.19
CA ALA A 101 -1.84 0.51 -3.31
C ALA A 101 -0.78 0.07 -4.34
N ALA A 102 -0.45 0.89 -5.33
CA ALA A 102 0.64 0.61 -6.26
C ALA A 102 2.04 0.89 -5.68
N THR A 103 2.14 1.59 -4.53
CA THR A 103 3.42 2.00 -3.92
C THR A 103 4.02 0.98 -2.95
N SER A 104 4.02 -0.29 -3.35
CA SER A 104 4.60 -1.43 -2.61
C SER A 104 6.14 -1.48 -2.66
N PHE A 105 6.80 -0.37 -2.31
CA PHE A 105 8.26 -0.22 -2.38
C PHE A 105 8.99 -0.47 -1.05
N LEU A 106 8.29 -0.46 0.08
CA LEU A 106 8.93 -0.52 1.41
C LEU A 106 9.39 -1.93 1.76
N THR A 107 8.79 -2.95 1.17
CA THR A 107 9.12 -4.35 1.42
C THR A 107 9.46 -5.09 0.12
N PRO A 108 10.35 -6.09 0.17
CA PRO A 108 10.62 -6.93 -0.99
C PRO A 108 9.40 -7.77 -1.40
N VAL A 109 8.42 -7.95 -0.51
CA VAL A 109 7.26 -8.83 -0.70
C VAL A 109 6.03 -8.10 -1.23
N GLY A 110 5.98 -6.77 -1.13
CA GLY A 110 4.84 -5.98 -1.56
C GLY A 110 4.55 -6.10 -3.07
N HIS A 111 5.57 -6.42 -3.89
CA HIS A 111 5.39 -6.70 -5.31
C HIS A 111 6.20 -7.91 -5.76
N LYS A 112 5.57 -8.79 -6.54
CA LYS A 112 6.21 -9.95 -7.21
C LYS A 112 7.55 -9.62 -7.90
N ALA A 113 7.68 -8.44 -8.52
CA ALA A 113 8.92 -8.02 -9.17
C ALA A 113 10.06 -7.79 -8.17
N ASN A 114 9.76 -7.18 -7.02
CA ASN A 114 10.71 -6.96 -5.93
C ASN A 114 11.23 -8.30 -5.37
N VAL A 115 10.34 -9.28 -5.22
CA VAL A 115 10.71 -10.63 -4.77
C VAL A 115 11.69 -11.29 -5.75
N LEU A 116 11.46 -11.15 -7.06
CA LEU A 116 12.27 -11.79 -8.09
C LEU A 116 13.72 -11.28 -8.09
N VAL A 117 13.94 -10.01 -7.78
CA VAL A 117 15.28 -9.39 -7.76
C VAL A 117 15.91 -9.39 -6.36
N PHE A 118 15.15 -9.68 -5.31
CA PHE A 118 15.63 -9.66 -3.92
C PHE A 118 16.81 -10.62 -3.69
N GLY A 119 16.66 -11.88 -4.09
CA GLY A 119 17.71 -12.90 -3.95
C GLY A 119 18.90 -12.68 -4.91
N PRO A 120 18.69 -12.72 -6.24
CA PRO A 120 19.78 -12.55 -7.21
C PRO A 120 20.51 -11.19 -7.12
N GLY A 121 19.82 -10.15 -6.69
CA GLY A 121 20.40 -8.81 -6.49
C GLY A 121 21.19 -8.66 -5.18
N GLY A 122 21.18 -9.67 -4.30
CA GLY A 122 21.86 -9.61 -3.01
C GLY A 122 21.32 -8.53 -2.07
N TYR A 123 20.07 -8.11 -2.25
CA TYR A 123 19.47 -7.04 -1.47
C TYR A 123 19.09 -7.51 -0.06
N LYS A 124 19.23 -6.63 0.93
CA LYS A 124 18.73 -6.84 2.28
C LYS A 124 17.33 -6.24 2.42
N PHE A 125 16.55 -6.77 3.36
CA PHE A 125 15.18 -6.27 3.61
C PHE A 125 15.15 -4.74 3.87
N PHE A 126 16.12 -4.24 4.62
CA PHE A 126 16.24 -2.81 4.94
C PHE A 126 16.66 -1.93 3.74
N ASP A 127 17.18 -2.51 2.66
CA ASP A 127 17.53 -1.74 1.46
C ASP A 127 16.25 -1.26 0.75
N TYR A 128 15.20 -2.10 0.73
CA TYR A 128 13.87 -1.74 0.24
C TYR A 128 13.23 -0.66 1.09
N ALA A 129 13.24 -0.80 2.41
CA ALA A 129 12.67 0.21 3.29
C ALA A 129 13.36 1.58 3.13
N ARG A 130 14.70 1.61 2.97
CA ARG A 130 15.47 2.85 2.84
C ARG A 130 15.17 3.59 1.53
N VAL A 131 15.28 2.89 0.40
CA VAL A 131 15.06 3.51 -0.92
C VAL A 131 13.57 3.69 -1.21
N GLY A 132 12.78 2.70 -0.83
CA GLY A 132 11.33 2.70 -0.96
C GLY A 132 10.68 3.82 -0.15
N ALA A 133 11.13 4.11 1.07
CA ALA A 133 10.55 5.21 1.85
C ALA A 133 10.69 6.56 1.14
N LEU A 134 11.86 6.81 0.55
CA LEU A 134 12.08 8.04 -0.21
C LEU A 134 11.15 8.12 -1.43
N LEU A 135 11.03 7.03 -2.18
CA LEU A 135 10.12 6.94 -3.33
C LEU A 135 8.64 7.07 -2.94
N THR A 136 8.22 6.43 -1.85
CA THR A 136 6.85 6.51 -1.33
C THR A 136 6.51 7.92 -0.90
N VAL A 137 7.42 8.63 -0.22
CA VAL A 137 7.23 10.04 0.16
C VAL A 137 7.17 10.94 -1.07
N PHE A 138 8.05 10.72 -2.04
CA PHE A 138 8.04 11.47 -3.29
C PHE A 138 6.70 11.29 -4.03
N LEU A 139 6.24 10.06 -4.21
CA LEU A 139 4.97 9.76 -4.85
C LEU A 139 3.78 10.27 -4.05
N PHE A 140 3.85 10.24 -2.72
CA PHE A 140 2.84 10.84 -1.87
C PHE A 140 2.69 12.34 -2.17
N ILE A 141 3.80 13.09 -2.17
CA ILE A 141 3.79 14.53 -2.46
C ILE A 141 3.24 14.80 -3.87
N VAL A 142 3.73 14.07 -4.87
CA VAL A 142 3.27 14.21 -6.26
C VAL A 142 1.78 13.92 -6.37
N THR A 143 1.29 12.86 -5.71
CA THR A 143 -0.12 12.46 -5.74
C THR A 143 -1.02 13.48 -5.03
N MET A 144 -0.57 14.01 -3.89
CA MET A 144 -1.30 15.05 -3.15
C MET A 144 -1.37 16.38 -3.91
N ILE A 145 -0.45 16.65 -4.84
CA ILE A 145 -0.51 17.84 -5.69
C ILE A 145 -1.33 17.55 -6.96
N ALA A 146 -1.06 16.44 -7.64
CA ALA A 146 -1.66 16.11 -8.92
C ALA A 146 -3.16 15.80 -8.81
N ILE A 147 -3.59 15.02 -7.80
CA ILE A 147 -5.00 14.62 -7.68
C ILE A 147 -5.92 15.84 -7.55
N PRO A 148 -5.69 16.81 -6.63
CA PRO A 148 -6.57 17.97 -6.52
C PRO A 148 -6.58 18.86 -7.77
N ILE A 149 -5.51 18.86 -8.57
CA ILE A 149 -5.44 19.63 -9.83
C ILE A 149 -6.31 19.00 -10.92
N PHE A 150 -6.23 17.68 -11.10
CA PHE A 150 -6.98 16.97 -12.14
C PHE A 150 -8.41 16.59 -11.70
N PHE A 151 -8.58 16.35 -10.41
CA PHE A 151 -9.84 15.94 -9.77
C PHE A 151 -10.08 16.82 -8.53
N PRO A 152 -10.66 18.01 -8.73
CA PRO A 152 -10.99 18.91 -7.62
C PRO A 152 -11.81 18.18 -6.57
N LEU A 153 -11.44 18.37 -5.30
CA LEU A 153 -12.11 17.72 -4.17
C LEU A 153 -13.54 18.20 -3.99
N PHE A 154 -13.81 19.45 -4.35
CA PHE A 154 -15.14 20.05 -4.38
C PHE A 154 -15.37 20.72 -5.73
N PRO A 155 -16.64 20.83 -6.18
CA PRO A 155 -17.00 21.65 -7.33
C PRO A 155 -16.71 23.14 -7.11
#